data_AF-A7RN66-F1
#
_entry.id   AF-A7RN66-F1
#
_cell.length_a   1.000
_cell.length_b   1.000
_cell.length_c   1.000
_cell.angle_alpha   90.00
_cell.angle_beta   90.00
_cell.angle_gamma   90.00
#
_symmetry.space_group_name_H-M   'P 1'
#
loop_
_entity.id
_entity.type
_entity.pdbx_description
1 polymer ?
#
loop_
_entity_poly.entity_id
_entity_poly.type
_entity_poly.pdbx_seq_one_letter_code
_entity_poly.pdbx_strand_id
1 'polypeptide(L)'
;CLSTSTAKTSPSSNSDVFSACQVYQNNSCCSATFTQQLSSPVKGVGNFSWLQCGQAKLSSKCERFQVAVECFYRCSPNVAFWQNPTYKAGFLGAPLCSNFCDDWFDACKDDLTCAEDWLTGFNYTSSGENTCKTPCKKFSEYYKNGTGLCTKQWGDSFKYSQKSGECLNLN
;
A
#
# COMPACT_ATOMS: atom_id res chain seq x y z
N CYS A 1 7.93 -6.22 -14.07
CA CYS A 1 7.46 -6.29 -12.67
C CYS A 1 8.60 -5.90 -11.75
N LEU A 2 8.32 -5.45 -10.52
CA LEU A 2 9.38 -5.27 -9.53
C LEU A 2 10.00 -6.63 -9.19
N SER A 3 11.29 -6.63 -8.84
CA SER A 3 12.03 -7.85 -8.53
C SER A 3 11.82 -8.25 -7.07
N THR A 4 10.61 -8.66 -6.72
CA THR A 4 10.30 -9.23 -5.40
C THR A 4 10.31 -10.77 -5.47
N SER A 5 10.34 -11.44 -4.31
CA SER A 5 10.27 -12.91 -4.24
C SER A 5 8.92 -13.49 -4.69
N THR A 6 7.88 -12.67 -4.77
CA THR A 6 6.49 -13.09 -5.05
C THR A 6 5.93 -12.53 -6.36
N ALA A 7 6.62 -11.59 -6.99
CA ALA A 7 6.20 -11.03 -8.26
C ALA A 7 6.49 -11.99 -9.42
N LYS A 8 5.64 -11.95 -10.44
CA LYS A 8 5.89 -12.59 -11.74
C LYS A 8 7.13 -11.96 -12.40
N THR A 9 7.83 -12.73 -13.23
CA THR A 9 8.95 -12.23 -14.04
C THR A 9 8.53 -11.13 -15.00
N SER A 10 7.36 -11.29 -15.63
CA SER A 10 6.77 -10.31 -16.56
C SER A 10 5.26 -10.19 -16.33
N PRO A 11 4.65 -9.04 -16.68
CA PRO A 11 3.20 -8.88 -16.61
C PRO A 11 2.48 -9.88 -17.52
N SER A 12 1.40 -10.46 -17.01
CA SER A 12 0.54 -11.36 -17.78
C SER A 12 -0.87 -11.37 -17.23
N SER A 13 -1.84 -11.76 -18.07
CA SER A 13 -3.20 -12.06 -17.63
C SER A 13 -3.20 -13.24 -16.66
N ASN A 14 -4.16 -13.28 -15.73
CA ASN A 14 -4.41 -14.47 -14.90
C ASN A 14 -5.66 -15.18 -15.40
N SER A 15 -5.56 -16.50 -15.54
CA SER A 15 -6.72 -17.36 -15.80
C SER A 15 -7.66 -17.40 -14.60
N ASP A 16 -7.08 -17.39 -13.40
CA ASP A 16 -7.82 -17.45 -12.14
C ASP A 16 -8.36 -16.07 -11.76
N VAL A 17 -9.58 -16.05 -11.25
CA VAL A 17 -10.28 -14.82 -10.88
C VAL A 17 -9.64 -14.18 -9.65
N PHE A 18 -9.41 -12.87 -9.75
CA PHE A 18 -8.88 -12.05 -8.68
C PHE A 18 -9.96 -11.74 -7.63
N SER A 19 -9.69 -12.05 -6.36
CA SER A 19 -10.59 -11.72 -5.25
C SER A 19 -10.49 -10.24 -4.84
N ALA A 20 -9.36 -9.61 -5.15
CA ALA A 20 -9.09 -8.17 -5.03
C ALA A 20 -8.19 -7.73 -6.20
N CYS A 21 -7.97 -6.42 -6.38
CA CYS A 21 -7.10 -5.89 -7.45
C CYS A 21 -7.59 -6.19 -8.89
N GLN A 22 -8.91 -6.35 -9.10
CA GLN A 22 -9.50 -6.80 -10.37
C GLN A 22 -9.10 -5.92 -11.57
N VAL A 23 -8.80 -4.64 -11.34
CA VAL A 23 -8.31 -3.70 -12.37
C VAL A 23 -7.04 -4.20 -13.09
N TYR A 24 -6.26 -5.09 -12.45
CA TYR A 24 -5.04 -5.65 -13.02
C TYR A 24 -5.20 -7.08 -13.57
N GLN A 25 -6.38 -7.70 -13.50
CA GLN A 25 -6.58 -9.13 -13.82
C GLN A 25 -6.03 -9.53 -15.20
N ASN A 26 -6.25 -8.69 -16.20
CA ASN A 26 -5.85 -8.95 -17.60
C ASN A 26 -4.37 -8.62 -17.87
N ASN A 27 -3.68 -7.89 -17.00
CA ASN A 27 -2.27 -7.58 -17.15
C ASN A 27 -1.66 -7.22 -15.78
N SER A 28 -1.12 -8.20 -15.06
CA SER A 28 -0.60 -8.01 -13.70
C SER A 28 0.74 -8.65 -13.45
N CYS A 29 1.42 -8.14 -12.43
CA CYS A 29 2.63 -8.67 -11.84
C CYS A 29 2.42 -9.59 -10.62
N CYS A 30 1.18 -9.73 -10.14
CA CYS A 30 0.83 -10.59 -9.02
C CYS A 30 0.01 -11.82 -9.49
N SER A 31 -0.10 -12.83 -8.62
CA SER A 31 -0.96 -14.00 -8.85
C SER A 31 -2.35 -13.82 -8.23
N ALA A 32 -3.33 -14.61 -8.68
CA ALA A 32 -4.65 -14.65 -8.05
C ALA A 32 -4.57 -15.11 -6.59
N THR A 33 -3.69 -16.06 -6.27
CA THR A 33 -3.42 -16.51 -4.89
C THR A 33 -3.00 -15.37 -3.98
N PHE A 34 -2.17 -14.44 -4.45
CA PHE A 34 -1.80 -13.26 -3.68
C PHE A 34 -3.02 -12.41 -3.32
N THR A 35 -3.91 -12.16 -4.30
CA THR A 35 -5.08 -11.28 -4.10
C THR A 35 -6.06 -11.80 -3.05
N GLN A 36 -6.02 -13.10 -2.72
CA GLN A 36 -6.84 -13.69 -1.66
C GLN A 36 -6.56 -13.07 -0.29
N GLN A 37 -5.31 -12.66 -0.03
CA GLN A 37 -4.91 -11.99 1.22
C GLN A 37 -5.52 -10.60 1.37
N LEU A 38 -5.94 -9.99 0.25
CA LEU A 38 -6.55 -8.66 0.19
C LEU A 38 -8.09 -8.71 0.13
N SER A 39 -8.68 -9.87 0.42
CA SER A 39 -10.15 -10.00 0.52
C SER A 39 -10.63 -9.49 1.87
N SER A 40 -11.51 -8.49 1.88
CA SER A 40 -12.04 -7.87 3.09
C SER A 40 -12.71 -8.88 4.05
N PRO A 41 -12.54 -8.74 5.38
CA PRO A 41 -11.71 -7.74 6.05
C PRO A 41 -10.22 -8.12 5.98
N VAL A 42 -9.38 -7.14 5.63
CA VAL A 42 -7.95 -7.36 5.43
C VAL A 42 -7.21 -7.22 6.75
N LYS A 43 -6.47 -8.26 7.13
CA LYS A 43 -5.63 -8.25 8.34
C LYS A 43 -4.21 -7.76 8.07
N GLY A 44 -3.73 -7.94 6.85
CA GLY A 44 -2.35 -7.69 6.47
C GLY A 44 -1.96 -8.49 5.23
N VAL A 45 -0.67 -8.44 4.89
CA VAL A 45 -0.07 -9.14 3.74
C VAL A 45 1.14 -9.93 4.21
N GLY A 46 1.13 -11.24 3.98
CA GLY A 46 2.08 -12.15 4.61
C GLY A 46 2.08 -11.97 6.12
N ASN A 47 3.26 -11.73 6.70
CA ASN A 47 3.41 -11.49 8.14
C ASN A 47 3.27 -10.00 8.50
N PHE A 48 3.12 -9.11 7.52
CA PHE A 48 2.93 -7.70 7.78
C PHE A 48 1.45 -7.42 8.08
N SER A 49 1.13 -7.27 9.36
CA SER A 49 -0.19 -6.87 9.86
C SER A 49 -0.49 -5.40 9.53
N TRP A 50 -1.75 -5.08 9.27
CA TRP A 50 -2.30 -3.72 9.21
C TRP A 50 -3.02 -3.31 10.51
N LEU A 51 -3.05 -4.23 11.50
CA LEU A 51 -3.85 -4.14 12.72
C LEU A 51 -2.98 -4.17 13.98
N GLN A 52 -1.81 -3.53 13.91
CA GLN A 52 -0.77 -3.55 14.96
C GLN A 52 -1.24 -2.92 16.27
N CYS A 53 -2.27 -2.08 16.21
CA CYS A 53 -2.87 -1.41 17.37
C CYS A 53 -3.97 -2.20 18.09
N GLY A 54 -4.10 -3.51 17.82
CA GLY A 54 -5.07 -4.37 18.50
C GLY A 54 -6.53 -4.16 18.04
N GLN A 55 -6.74 -3.37 16.99
CA GLN A 55 -8.03 -3.18 16.35
C GLN A 55 -8.44 -4.44 15.57
N ALA A 56 -9.75 -4.74 15.53
CA ALA A 56 -10.24 -5.94 14.84
C ALA A 56 -10.19 -5.83 13.30
N LYS A 57 -10.25 -4.59 12.78
CA LYS A 57 -10.15 -4.23 11.36
C LYS A 57 -9.90 -2.73 11.23
N LEU A 58 -9.43 -2.30 10.07
CA LEU A 58 -9.54 -0.89 9.67
C LEU A 58 -11.00 -0.56 9.29
N SER A 59 -11.33 0.72 9.29
CA SER A 59 -12.58 1.21 8.72
C SER A 59 -12.65 0.80 7.25
N SER A 60 -13.85 0.48 6.76
CA SER A 60 -14.03 0.05 5.36
C SER A 60 -13.64 1.15 4.35
N LYS A 61 -13.58 2.42 4.77
CA LYS A 61 -13.07 3.50 3.92
C LYS A 61 -11.54 3.42 3.85
N CYS A 62 -10.85 3.35 4.99
CA CYS A 62 -9.40 3.27 5.03
C CYS A 62 -8.86 1.99 4.37
N GLU A 63 -9.48 0.84 4.64
CA GLU A 63 -9.08 -0.45 4.07
C GLU A 63 -9.04 -0.43 2.54
N ARG A 64 -10.02 0.22 1.89
CA ARG A 64 -10.05 0.33 0.42
C ARG A 64 -8.83 1.04 -0.14
N PHE A 65 -8.36 2.10 0.51
CA PHE A 65 -7.15 2.81 0.07
C PHE A 65 -5.88 1.98 0.31
N GLN A 66 -5.79 1.29 1.45
CA GLN A 66 -4.66 0.40 1.73
C GLN A 66 -4.58 -0.74 0.70
N VAL A 67 -5.73 -1.34 0.34
CA VAL A 67 -5.82 -2.34 -0.72
C VAL A 67 -5.42 -1.76 -2.07
N ALA A 68 -5.90 -0.57 -2.44
CA ALA A 68 -5.52 0.09 -3.70
C ALA A 68 -4.01 0.30 -3.83
N VAL A 69 -3.36 0.78 -2.76
CA VAL A 69 -1.91 1.00 -2.71
C VAL A 69 -1.15 -0.32 -2.80
N GLU A 70 -1.56 -1.36 -2.06
CA GLU A 70 -0.92 -2.67 -2.13
C GLU A 70 -1.13 -3.34 -3.50
N CYS A 71 -2.33 -3.23 -4.09
CA CYS A 71 -2.61 -3.70 -5.44
C CYS A 71 -1.72 -2.99 -6.47
N PHE A 72 -1.51 -1.67 -6.36
CA PHE A 72 -0.58 -0.97 -7.23
C PHE A 72 0.84 -1.50 -7.09
N TYR A 73 1.34 -1.64 -5.85
CA TYR A 73 2.70 -2.11 -5.60
C TYR A 73 2.93 -3.55 -6.12
N ARG A 74 1.97 -4.44 -5.90
CA ARG A 74 2.13 -5.88 -6.16
C ARG A 74 1.70 -6.29 -7.56
N CYS A 75 0.63 -5.69 -8.08
CA CYS A 75 -0.04 -6.15 -9.27
C CYS A 75 0.18 -5.23 -10.48
N SER A 76 0.38 -3.92 -10.29
CA SER A 76 0.51 -3.00 -11.41
C SER A 76 1.75 -3.31 -12.26
N PRO A 77 1.64 -3.46 -13.59
CA PRO A 77 2.82 -3.47 -14.46
C PRO A 77 3.53 -2.12 -14.48
N ASN A 78 2.79 -1.03 -14.26
CA ASN A 78 3.27 0.34 -14.39
C ASN A 78 4.15 0.79 -13.22
N VAL A 79 4.08 0.13 -12.06
CA VAL A 79 4.95 0.47 -10.92
C VAL A 79 6.44 0.41 -11.30
N ALA A 80 6.79 -0.42 -12.30
CA ALA A 80 8.16 -0.56 -12.79
C ALA A 80 8.72 0.72 -13.43
N PHE A 81 7.87 1.66 -13.89
CA PHE A 81 8.34 2.98 -14.38
C PHE A 81 9.04 3.80 -13.29
N TRP A 82 8.76 3.51 -12.02
CA TRP A 82 9.35 4.16 -10.86
C TRP A 82 10.29 3.23 -10.08
N GLN A 83 10.70 2.09 -10.67
CA GLN A 83 11.54 1.12 -9.97
C GLN A 83 12.80 1.78 -9.40
N ASN A 84 13.07 1.49 -8.13
CA ASN A 84 14.25 2.02 -7.46
C ASN A 84 15.53 1.46 -8.15
N PRO A 85 16.50 2.32 -8.53
CA PRO A 85 17.70 1.89 -9.24
C PRO A 85 18.60 0.96 -8.43
N THR A 86 18.64 1.11 -7.09
CA THR A 86 19.51 0.35 -6.19
C THR A 86 18.77 -0.77 -5.46
N TYR A 87 17.45 -0.66 -5.27
CA TYR A 87 16.62 -1.67 -4.61
C TYR A 87 15.45 -2.12 -5.49
N LYS A 88 15.68 -3.12 -6.35
CA LYS A 88 14.74 -3.51 -7.43
C LYS A 88 13.38 -4.05 -6.98
N ALA A 89 13.23 -4.38 -5.70
CA ALA A 89 11.96 -4.80 -5.08
C ALA A 89 11.06 -3.61 -4.66
N GLY A 90 11.58 -2.38 -4.68
CA GLY A 90 10.86 -1.16 -4.36
C GLY A 90 10.81 -0.19 -5.54
N PHE A 91 10.13 0.93 -5.32
CA PHE A 91 9.97 2.03 -6.27
C PHE A 91 10.08 3.37 -5.54
N LEU A 92 10.34 4.45 -6.28
CA LEU A 92 10.56 5.80 -5.75
C LEU A 92 9.79 6.86 -6.56
N GLY A 93 9.15 7.79 -5.85
CA GLY A 93 8.59 9.00 -6.43
C GLY A 93 7.46 8.82 -7.44
N ALA A 94 6.67 7.74 -7.32
CA ALA A 94 5.44 7.58 -8.10
C ALA A 94 4.46 8.73 -7.76
N PRO A 95 3.98 9.52 -8.74
CA PRO A 95 3.15 10.69 -8.48
C PRO A 95 1.71 10.27 -8.18
N LEU A 96 1.27 10.35 -6.93
CA LEU A 96 -0.14 10.21 -6.59
C LEU A 96 -0.87 11.54 -6.79
N CYS A 97 -2.08 11.48 -7.32
CA CYS A 97 -2.92 12.67 -7.47
C CYS A 97 -3.27 13.24 -6.09
N SER A 98 -3.28 14.58 -5.98
CA SER A 98 -3.58 15.28 -4.74
C SER A 98 -4.89 14.83 -4.09
N ASN A 99 -5.96 14.73 -4.90
CA ASN A 99 -7.27 14.28 -4.43
C ASN A 99 -7.24 12.84 -3.89
N PHE A 100 -6.53 11.92 -4.54
CA PHE A 100 -6.37 10.55 -4.02
C PHE A 100 -5.72 10.56 -2.64
N CYS A 101 -4.67 11.35 -2.45
CA CYS A 101 -3.98 11.47 -1.17
C CYS A 101 -4.85 12.09 -0.08
N ASP A 102 -5.58 13.15 -0.42
CA ASP A 102 -6.46 13.85 0.52
C ASP A 102 -7.65 12.96 0.92
N ASP A 103 -8.26 12.25 -0.04
CA ASP A 103 -9.32 11.28 0.22
C ASP A 103 -8.83 10.07 1.05
N TRP A 104 -7.62 9.59 0.78
CA TRP A 104 -6.99 8.52 1.56
C TRP A 104 -6.81 8.94 3.02
N PHE A 105 -6.27 10.14 3.25
CA PHE A 105 -6.15 10.69 4.60
C PHE A 105 -7.50 10.84 5.28
N ASP A 106 -8.49 11.45 4.62
CA ASP A 106 -9.81 11.62 5.19
C ASP A 106 -10.52 10.30 5.50
N ALA A 107 -10.26 9.26 4.71
CA ALA A 107 -10.78 7.92 4.94
C ALA A 107 -10.15 7.21 6.14
N CYS A 108 -8.87 7.48 6.44
CA CYS A 108 -8.11 6.82 7.49
C CYS A 108 -7.95 7.62 8.78
N LYS A 109 -8.25 8.94 8.79
CA LYS A 109 -7.87 9.85 9.88
C LYS A 109 -8.27 9.42 11.29
N ASP A 110 -9.37 8.66 11.44
CA ASP A 110 -9.86 8.15 12.73
C ASP A 110 -9.44 6.71 13.03
N ASP A 111 -8.85 5.99 12.08
CA ASP A 111 -8.23 4.67 12.28
C ASP A 111 -6.93 4.81 13.10
N LEU A 112 -6.45 3.70 13.65
CA LEU A 112 -5.25 3.68 14.48
C LEU A 112 -4.02 3.16 13.73
N THR A 113 -2.88 3.79 13.98
CA THR A 113 -1.55 3.27 13.63
C THR A 113 -0.55 3.60 14.73
N CYS A 114 0.66 3.08 14.60
CA CYS A 114 1.75 3.30 15.53
C CYS A 114 3.09 3.55 14.83
N ALA A 115 3.03 3.91 13.54
CA ALA A 115 4.18 4.28 12.72
C ALA A 115 3.77 5.32 11.66
N GLU A 116 4.60 6.35 11.48
CA GLU A 116 4.48 7.33 10.38
C GLU A 116 5.06 6.79 9.07
N ASP A 117 6.13 6.00 9.14
CA ASP A 117 6.70 5.27 8.01
C ASP A 117 6.56 3.79 8.29
N TRP A 118 5.77 3.10 7.47
CA TRP A 118 5.47 1.68 7.61
C TRP A 118 6.60 0.77 7.11
N LEU A 119 7.59 1.31 6.39
CA LEU A 119 8.80 0.58 5.99
C LEU A 119 9.82 0.46 7.12
N THR A 120 9.89 1.47 8.00
CA THR A 120 10.98 1.57 8.99
C THR A 120 10.51 1.81 10.43
N GLY A 121 9.24 2.15 10.64
CA GLY A 121 8.69 2.60 11.92
C GLY A 121 8.22 1.50 12.87
N PHE A 122 8.34 0.22 12.50
CA PHE A 122 7.93 -0.91 13.33
C PHE A 122 9.13 -1.66 13.95
N ASN A 123 8.85 -2.42 15.02
CA ASN A 123 9.69 -3.54 15.44
C ASN A 123 9.24 -4.81 14.72
N TYR A 124 10.11 -5.81 14.61
CA TYR A 124 9.77 -7.11 14.00
C TYR A 124 10.04 -8.26 14.95
N THR A 125 9.10 -9.19 15.04
CA THR A 125 9.29 -10.46 15.75
C THR A 125 10.23 -11.38 14.97
N SER A 126 10.68 -12.48 15.59
CA SER A 126 11.45 -13.51 14.90
C SER A 126 10.68 -14.19 13.75
N SER A 127 9.34 -14.19 13.79
CA SER A 127 8.48 -14.65 12.70
C SER A 127 8.26 -13.59 11.61
N GLY A 128 8.80 -12.38 11.77
CA GLY A 128 8.66 -11.29 10.81
C GLY A 128 7.35 -10.49 10.92
N GLU A 129 6.60 -10.65 12.02
CA GLU A 129 5.42 -9.83 12.30
C GLU A 129 5.84 -8.44 12.78
N ASN A 130 5.21 -7.41 12.23
CA ASN A 130 5.43 -6.04 12.66
C ASN A 130 4.64 -5.71 13.93
N THR A 131 5.34 -5.12 14.91
CA THR A 131 4.78 -4.65 16.19
C THR A 131 5.10 -3.19 16.42
N CYS A 132 4.27 -2.53 17.24
CA CYS A 132 4.42 -1.11 17.50
C CYS A 132 5.72 -0.77 18.23
N LYS A 133 6.49 0.16 17.65
CA LYS A 133 7.64 0.80 18.30
C LYS A 133 7.25 2.05 19.08
N THR A 134 6.19 2.72 18.64
CA THR A 134 5.65 3.94 19.27
C THR A 134 4.19 3.73 19.68
N PRO A 135 3.59 4.58 20.55
CA PRO A 135 2.22 4.39 21.02
C PRO A 135 1.19 4.46 19.91
N CYS A 136 0.13 3.66 20.00
CA CYS A 136 -0.99 3.73 19.06
C CYS A 136 -1.74 5.06 19.18
N LYS A 137 -1.95 5.71 18.04
CA LYS A 137 -2.68 6.97 17.90
C LYS A 137 -3.48 6.98 16.61
N LYS A 138 -4.36 7.97 16.47
CA LYS A 138 -5.08 8.17 15.22
C LYS A 138 -4.13 8.48 14.07
N PHE A 139 -4.48 8.08 12.85
CA PHE A 139 -3.74 8.51 11.66
C PHE A 139 -3.64 10.03 11.59
N SER A 140 -4.66 10.79 12.02
CA SER A 140 -4.62 12.26 12.08
C SER A 140 -3.57 12.84 13.03
N GLU A 141 -3.04 12.04 13.95
CA GLU A 141 -1.98 12.46 14.88
C GLU A 141 -0.58 12.17 14.32
N TYR A 142 -0.45 11.16 13.46
CA TYR A 142 0.78 10.86 12.73
C TYR A 142 0.93 11.69 11.46
N TYR A 143 -0.17 11.90 10.73
CA TYR A 143 -0.19 12.61 9.47
C TYR A 143 -1.05 13.87 9.60
N LYS A 144 -0.54 15.01 9.14
CA LYS A 144 -1.28 16.29 9.21
C LYS A 144 -2.39 16.40 8.16
N ASN A 145 -2.19 15.79 6.99
CA ASN A 145 -3.06 15.89 5.81
C ASN A 145 -2.68 14.79 4.79
N GLY A 146 -3.36 14.78 3.63
CA GLY A 146 -3.10 13.85 2.54
C GLY A 146 -1.67 13.89 1.99
N THR A 147 -1.04 15.07 1.93
CA THR A 147 0.38 15.18 1.57
C THR A 147 1.24 14.40 2.55
N GLY A 148 1.07 14.65 3.85
CA GLY A 148 1.85 13.99 4.89
C GLY A 148 1.67 12.48 4.89
N LEU A 149 0.46 11.97 4.65
CA LEU A 149 0.20 10.54 4.58
C LEU A 149 0.88 9.92 3.35
N CYS A 150 0.60 10.44 2.16
CA CYS A 150 1.10 9.88 0.90
C CYS A 150 2.63 9.86 0.80
N THR A 151 3.31 10.88 1.32
CA THR A 151 4.77 11.00 1.18
C THR A 151 5.56 10.38 2.33
N LYS A 152 4.89 9.76 3.30
CA LYS A 152 5.58 9.23 4.49
C LYS A 152 5.23 7.80 4.82
N GLN A 153 3.97 7.39 4.65
CA GLN A 153 3.54 6.05 5.06
C GLN A 153 4.37 4.94 4.41
N TRP A 154 4.79 5.13 3.15
CA TRP A 154 5.66 4.19 2.43
C TRP A 154 7.01 4.83 2.07
N GLY A 155 7.56 5.66 2.95
CA GLY A 155 8.80 6.40 2.72
C GLY A 155 8.76 7.18 1.39
N ASP A 156 9.84 7.06 0.61
CA ASP A 156 10.01 7.77 -0.67
C ASP A 156 9.28 7.13 -1.86
N SER A 157 8.45 6.11 -1.64
CA SER A 157 7.76 5.40 -2.74
C SER A 157 6.82 6.29 -3.54
N PHE A 158 6.12 7.21 -2.87
CA PHE A 158 5.16 8.11 -3.51
C PHE A 158 5.51 9.58 -3.29
N LYS A 159 5.04 10.43 -4.21
CA LYS A 159 5.05 11.88 -4.06
C LYS A 159 3.65 12.44 -4.29
N TYR A 160 3.31 13.52 -3.60
CA TYR A 160 2.07 14.25 -3.79
C TYR A 160 2.16 15.13 -5.06
N SER A 161 1.23 14.95 -6.00
CA SER A 161 1.20 15.68 -7.28
C SER A 161 -0.09 16.47 -7.44
N GLN A 162 0.05 17.78 -7.61
CA GLN A 162 -1.06 18.69 -7.97
C GLN A 162 -1.22 18.86 -9.48
N LYS A 163 -0.37 18.21 -10.28
CA LYS A 163 -0.41 18.33 -11.74
C LYS A 163 -1.56 17.50 -12.30
N SER A 164 -2.59 18.19 -12.80
CA SER A 164 -3.72 17.55 -13.48
C SER A 164 -3.24 16.78 -14.72
N GLY A 165 -3.68 15.53 -14.87
CA GLY A 165 -3.31 14.66 -15.99
C GLY A 165 -1.92 13.99 -15.90
N GLU A 166 -1.07 14.37 -14.95
CA GLU A 166 0.28 13.81 -14.74
C GLU A 166 0.43 13.17 -13.35
N CYS A 167 -0.57 12.39 -12.94
CA CYS A 167 -0.58 11.71 -11.66
C CYS A 167 -1.38 10.39 -11.71
N LEU A 168 -1.15 9.54 -10.73
CA LEU A 168 -1.79 8.25 -10.54
C LEU A 168 -2.96 8.41 -9.57
N ASN A 169 -4.12 7.94 -9.99
CA ASN A 169 -5.26 7.71 -9.12
C ASN A 169 -5.46 6.20 -9.04
N LEU A 170 -5.32 5.60 -7.86
CA LEU A 170 -5.25 4.13 -7.71
C LEU A 170 -6.62 3.48 -7.50
N ASN A 171 -7.69 4.16 -7.90
CA ASN A 171 -9.09 3.76 -7.69
C ASN A 171 -9.54 2.63 -8.62
#